data_AF-A0A9J7EVL3-F1
#
_entry.id   AF-A0A9J7EVL3-F1
#
_cell.length_a   1.000
_cell.length_b   1.000
_cell.length_c   1.000
_cell.angle_alpha   90.00
_cell.angle_beta   90.00
_cell.angle_gamma   90.00
#
_symmetry.space_group_name_H-M   'P 1'
#
loop_
_entity.id
_entity.type
_entity.pdbx_description
1 polymer ?
#
loop_
_entity_poly.entity_id
_entity_poly.type
_entity_poly.pdbx_seq_one_letter_code
_entity_poly.pdbx_strand_id
1 'polypeptide(L)'
;MWQTKASRPQFLPSWCIVIIRKKSQKCSLDMDNLNPKIIKLQYAVRGPLVIRAGAIAKELASGTSKPFKQVILANLGDAQAMRQPPLTFIRQVVACASYPKLLESNLMPEDVKQRAKDIIKSCA
;
A
#
# COMPACT_ATOMS: atom_id res chain seq x y z
N MET A 1 -18.02 -45.72 -24.39
CA MET A 1 -18.89 -45.61 -25.60
C MET A 1 -19.27 -44.13 -25.70
N TRP A 2 -18.82 -43.29 -26.62
CA TRP A 2 -18.22 -43.49 -27.94
C TRP A 2 -17.23 -42.35 -28.21
N GLN A 3 -16.13 -42.72 -28.88
CA GLN A 3 -15.16 -41.81 -29.49
C GLN A 3 -15.79 -41.08 -30.68
N THR A 4 -15.35 -39.85 -30.95
CA THR A 4 -15.35 -39.33 -32.33
C THR A 4 -14.02 -38.65 -32.66
N LYS A 5 -13.17 -39.47 -33.31
CA LYS A 5 -12.31 -39.17 -34.46
C LYS A 5 -11.26 -38.06 -34.30
N ALA A 6 -10.08 -38.50 -33.84
CA ALA A 6 -8.81 -37.95 -34.28
C ALA A 6 -8.64 -38.14 -35.79
N SER A 7 -8.48 -37.03 -36.53
CA SER A 7 -8.02 -37.04 -37.92
C SER A 7 -6.51 -37.24 -37.92
N ARG A 8 -6.06 -38.28 -38.62
CA ARG A 8 -4.67 -38.75 -38.73
C ARG A 8 -3.82 -37.88 -39.67
N PRO A 9 -2.50 -38.09 -39.73
CA PRO A 9 -1.47 -37.05 -39.56
C PRO A 9 -0.88 -36.56 -40.88
N GLN A 10 -0.30 -35.36 -40.88
CA GLN A 10 0.67 -34.96 -41.91
C GLN A 10 2.06 -35.40 -41.46
N PHE A 11 2.63 -36.32 -42.24
CA PHE A 11 4.00 -36.79 -42.16
C PHE A 11 4.99 -35.63 -42.32
N LEU A 12 5.90 -35.47 -41.36
CA LEU A 12 7.16 -34.76 -41.53
C LEU A 12 8.30 -35.62 -40.95
N PRO A 13 9.50 -35.61 -41.57
CA PRO A 13 10.57 -36.56 -41.28
C PRO A 13 11.21 -36.39 -39.89
N SER A 14 11.81 -37.48 -39.42
CA SER A 14 12.19 -37.84 -38.05
C SER A 14 13.16 -36.92 -37.28
N TRP A 15 13.79 -35.92 -37.86
CA TRP A 15 14.88 -35.19 -37.18
C TRP A 15 14.72 -33.67 -37.31
N CYS A 16 13.79 -33.11 -36.54
CA CYS A 16 13.86 -31.79 -35.91
C CYS A 16 12.48 -31.45 -35.35
N ILE A 17 12.24 -31.77 -34.07
CA ILE A 17 11.17 -31.10 -33.34
C ILE A 17 11.66 -29.68 -33.12
N VAL A 18 11.33 -28.77 -34.04
CA VAL A 18 11.43 -27.34 -33.76
C VAL A 18 10.35 -27.05 -32.73
N ILE A 19 10.70 -27.19 -31.44
CA ILE A 19 9.93 -26.58 -30.37
C ILE A 19 10.03 -25.08 -30.64
N ILE A 20 9.02 -24.52 -31.29
CA ILE A 20 8.81 -23.07 -31.30
C ILE A 20 8.51 -22.72 -29.83
N ARG A 21 9.58 -22.50 -29.05
CA ARG A 21 9.48 -21.84 -27.75
C ARG A 21 8.85 -20.50 -28.06
N LYS A 22 7.56 -20.32 -27.73
CA LYS A 22 6.97 -18.98 -27.65
C LYS A 22 7.92 -18.18 -26.78
N LYS A 23 8.61 -17.21 -27.39
CA LYS A 23 9.50 -16.28 -26.70
C LYS A 23 8.66 -15.74 -25.55
N SER A 24 9.10 -15.97 -24.30
CA SER A 24 8.42 -15.41 -23.14
C SER A 24 8.35 -13.91 -23.38
N GLN A 25 7.16 -13.41 -23.74
CA GLN A 25 6.98 -11.97 -23.85
C GLN A 25 7.35 -11.44 -22.48
N LYS A 26 8.28 -10.46 -22.46
CA LYS A 26 8.48 -9.66 -21.27
C LYS A 26 7.15 -8.96 -21.05
N CYS A 27 6.30 -9.56 -20.23
CA CYS A 27 4.95 -9.08 -19.98
C CYS A 27 5.10 -7.84 -19.11
N SER A 28 5.35 -6.71 -19.77
CA SER A 28 5.27 -5.41 -19.13
C SER A 28 3.80 -5.14 -18.86
N LEU A 29 3.47 -4.80 -17.62
CA LEU A 29 2.13 -4.41 -17.27
C LEU A 29 1.74 -3.14 -18.06
N ASP A 30 0.59 -3.18 -18.70
CA ASP A 30 -0.03 -2.07 -19.43
C ASP A 30 -1.52 -1.98 -19.04
N MET A 31 -2.20 -0.91 -19.44
CA MET A 31 -3.61 -0.72 -19.08
C MET A 31 -4.54 -1.76 -19.71
N ASP A 32 -4.10 -2.42 -20.80
CA ASP A 32 -4.89 -3.39 -21.56
C ASP A 32 -4.80 -4.80 -20.96
N ASN A 33 -3.72 -5.11 -20.23
CA ASN A 33 -3.46 -6.39 -19.59
C ASN A 33 -3.76 -6.42 -18.07
N LEU A 34 -4.18 -5.28 -17.51
CA LEU A 34 -4.61 -5.19 -16.11
C LEU A 34 -5.99 -5.84 -15.88
N ASN A 35 -6.20 -6.34 -14.66
CA ASN A 35 -7.48 -6.89 -14.25
C ASN A 35 -8.58 -5.81 -14.36
N PRO A 36 -9.65 -6.03 -15.15
CA PRO A 36 -10.70 -5.03 -15.37
C PRO A 36 -11.44 -4.65 -14.09
N LYS A 37 -11.42 -5.50 -13.05
CA LYS A 37 -11.98 -5.17 -11.73
C LYS A 37 -11.21 -4.06 -11.02
N ILE A 38 -9.88 -4.01 -11.19
CA ILE A 38 -9.03 -2.95 -10.62
C ILE A 38 -9.28 -1.63 -11.36
N ILE A 39 -9.42 -1.69 -12.68
CA ILE A 39 -9.70 -0.50 -13.52
C ILE A 39 -11.03 0.15 -13.11
N LYS A 40 -12.05 -0.66 -12.78
CA LYS A 40 -13.37 -0.18 -12.36
C LYS A 40 -13.45 0.19 -10.87
N LEU A 41 -12.46 -0.20 -10.06
CA LEU A 41 -12.48 0.06 -8.62
C LEU A 41 -12.28 1.56 -8.34
N GLN A 42 -13.18 2.15 -7.57
CA GLN A 42 -13.11 3.55 -7.18
C GLN A 42 -12.92 3.68 -5.67
N TYR A 43 -11.91 4.44 -5.25
CA TYR A 43 -11.66 4.78 -3.86
C TYR A 43 -11.82 6.29 -3.64
N ALA A 44 -13.05 6.70 -3.36
CA ALA A 44 -13.45 8.11 -3.34
C ALA A 44 -12.65 8.97 -2.33
N VAL A 45 -12.21 8.36 -1.24
CA VAL A 45 -11.45 9.04 -0.16
C VAL A 45 -10.09 9.57 -0.65
N ARG A 46 -9.53 9.00 -1.73
CA ARG A 46 -8.32 9.50 -2.41
C ARG A 46 -8.55 9.72 -3.91
N GLY A 47 -9.74 10.19 -4.26
CA GLY A 47 -10.17 10.42 -5.64
C GLY A 47 -9.70 11.77 -6.24
N PRO A 48 -10.33 12.19 -7.36
CA PRO A 48 -9.95 13.39 -8.11
C PRO A 48 -9.91 14.68 -7.28
N LEU A 49 -10.80 14.81 -6.30
CA LEU A 49 -10.86 16.00 -5.44
C LEU A 49 -9.58 16.17 -4.62
N VAL A 50 -9.06 15.08 -4.05
CA VAL A 50 -7.84 15.10 -3.24
C VAL A 50 -6.61 15.34 -4.12
N ILE A 51 -6.61 14.78 -5.34
CA ILE A 51 -5.56 15.03 -6.34
C ILE A 51 -5.53 16.52 -6.70
N ARG A 52 -6.70 17.13 -6.95
CA ARG A 52 -6.78 18.56 -7.25
C ARG A 52 -6.38 19.42 -6.06
N ALA A 53 -6.81 19.07 -4.85
CA ALA A 53 -6.42 19.74 -3.61
C ALA A 53 -4.89 19.74 -3.43
N GLY A 54 -4.23 18.61 -3.71
CA GLY A 54 -2.77 18.50 -3.69
C GLY A 54 -2.07 19.36 -4.76
N ALA A 55 -2.63 19.44 -5.97
CA ALA A 55 -2.13 20.35 -7.00
C ALA A 55 -2.24 21.82 -6.57
N ILE A 56 -3.39 22.22 -6.00
CA ILE A 56 -3.60 23.58 -5.48
C ILE A 56 -2.63 23.90 -4.34
N ALA A 57 -2.36 22.94 -3.44
CA ALA A 57 -1.38 23.14 -2.37
C ALA A 57 0.03 23.41 -2.92
N LYS A 58 0.42 22.74 -4.02
CA LYS A 58 1.68 23.03 -4.73
C LYS A 58 1.67 24.39 -5.42
N GLU A 59 0.57 24.77 -6.07
CA GLU A 59 0.40 26.09 -6.69
C GLU A 59 0.54 27.22 -5.66
N LEU A 60 -0.05 27.06 -4.46
CA LEU A 60 0.10 28.01 -3.35
C LEU A 60 1.55 28.09 -2.87
N ALA A 61 2.24 26.95 -2.75
CA ALA A 61 3.65 26.91 -2.34
C ALA A 61 4.58 27.56 -3.36
N SER A 62 4.21 27.57 -4.65
CA SER A 62 4.95 28.28 -5.71
C SER A 62 4.63 29.77 -5.79
N GLY A 63 3.84 30.32 -4.87
CA GLY A 63 3.50 31.75 -4.81
C GLY A 63 2.29 32.16 -5.66
N THR A 64 1.53 31.21 -6.20
CA THR A 64 0.31 31.53 -6.96
C THR A 64 -0.76 32.10 -6.04
N SER A 65 -1.28 33.29 -6.36
CA SER A 65 -2.38 33.88 -5.59
C SER A 65 -3.69 33.12 -5.80
N LYS A 66 -4.38 32.84 -4.69
CA LYS A 66 -5.71 32.21 -4.61
C LYS A 66 -6.53 32.95 -3.54
N PRO A 67 -7.87 32.84 -3.52
CA PRO A 67 -8.71 33.45 -2.49
C PRO A 67 -8.56 32.84 -1.08
N PHE A 68 -7.59 31.95 -0.86
CA PHE A 68 -7.29 31.29 0.40
C PHE A 68 -5.78 31.08 0.53
N LYS A 69 -5.28 30.98 1.78
CA LYS A 69 -3.84 30.90 2.07
C LYS A 69 -3.28 29.48 2.10
N GLN A 70 -4.14 28.48 2.35
CA GLN A 70 -3.73 27.09 2.52
C GLN A 70 -4.88 26.14 2.15
N VAL A 71 -4.53 24.90 1.83
CA VAL A 71 -5.48 23.79 1.64
C VAL A 71 -5.52 22.96 2.92
N ILE A 72 -6.71 22.67 3.43
CA ILE A 72 -6.93 21.79 4.58
C ILE A 72 -7.54 20.48 4.08
N LEU A 73 -6.84 19.36 4.30
CA LEU A 73 -7.26 18.02 3.84
C LEU A 73 -8.22 17.36 4.85
N ALA A 74 -9.41 17.94 5.01
CA ALA A 74 -10.46 17.44 5.91
C ALA A 74 -11.27 16.26 5.31
N ASN A 75 -10.73 15.55 4.33
CA ASN A 75 -11.38 14.41 3.66
C ASN A 75 -11.10 13.07 4.34
N LEU A 76 -10.10 13.01 5.23
CA LEU A 76 -9.72 11.84 6.01
C LEU A 76 -9.94 12.12 7.49
N GLY A 77 -10.37 11.10 8.24
CA GLY A 77 -10.43 11.13 9.70
C GLY A 77 -9.05 11.07 10.36
N ASP A 78 -8.08 11.86 9.89
CA ASP A 78 -6.73 11.95 10.46
C ASP A 78 -6.66 13.15 11.41
N ALA A 79 -6.97 12.89 12.68
CA ALA A 79 -6.99 13.92 13.70
C ALA A 79 -5.60 14.51 13.98
N GLN A 80 -4.52 13.74 13.81
CA GLN A 80 -3.15 14.24 13.99
C GLN A 80 -2.74 15.18 12.85
N ALA A 81 -3.14 14.88 11.61
CA ALA A 81 -2.99 15.83 10.49
C ALA A 81 -3.76 17.14 10.75
N MET A 82 -4.85 17.07 11.53
CA MET A 82 -5.63 18.22 12.01
C MET A 82 -5.09 18.82 13.32
N ARG A 83 -3.82 18.56 13.66
CA ARG A 83 -3.09 19.11 14.82
C ARG A 83 -3.57 18.61 16.18
N GLN A 84 -4.22 17.45 16.25
CA GLN A 84 -4.41 16.78 17.54
C GLN A 84 -3.04 16.38 18.11
N PRO A 85 -2.70 16.78 19.35
CA PRO A 85 -1.45 16.35 19.97
C PRO A 85 -1.45 14.84 20.19
N PRO A 86 -0.35 14.13 19.88
CA PRO A 86 -0.24 12.71 20.18
C PRO A 86 -0.33 12.41 21.68
N LEU A 87 -0.93 11.28 22.04
CA LEU A 87 -1.03 10.85 23.43
C LEU A 87 0.32 10.29 23.93
N THR A 88 0.89 10.94 24.95
CA THR A 88 2.21 10.61 25.51
C THR A 88 2.32 9.16 25.95
N PHE A 89 1.35 8.67 26.73
CA PHE A 89 1.34 7.31 27.26
C PHE A 89 1.45 6.25 26.16
N ILE A 90 0.63 6.36 25.11
CA ILE A 90 0.64 5.40 23.99
C ILE A 90 1.98 5.42 23.26
N ARG A 91 2.56 6.61 23.03
CA ARG A 91 3.88 6.73 22.39
C ARG A 91 4.98 6.09 23.21
N GLN A 92 4.98 6.31 24.52
CA GLN A 92 5.98 5.73 25.42
C GLN A 92 5.86 4.20 25.47
N VAL A 93 4.64 3.65 25.54
CA VAL A 93 4.42 2.19 25.53
C VAL A 93 4.91 1.58 24.22
N VAL A 94 4.57 2.17 23.07
CA VAL A 94 5.05 1.71 21.76
C VAL A 94 6.58 1.79 21.67
N ALA A 95 7.19 2.85 22.20
CA ALA A 95 8.65 2.99 22.22
C ALA A 95 9.31 1.88 23.06
N CYS A 96 8.81 1.60 24.26
CA CYS A 96 9.30 0.51 25.10
C CYS A 96 9.09 -0.87 24.45
N ALA A 97 7.95 -1.09 23.81
CA ALA A 97 7.67 -2.35 23.10
C ALA A 97 8.60 -2.55 21.87
N SER A 98 8.92 -1.47 21.16
CA SER A 98 9.80 -1.49 19.98
C SER A 98 11.28 -1.54 20.34
N TYR A 99 11.65 -1.02 21.52
CA TYR A 99 13.02 -1.00 22.02
C TYR A 99 13.06 -1.35 23.52
N PRO A 100 13.06 -2.66 23.87
CA PRO A 100 12.90 -3.11 25.25
C PRO A 100 13.96 -2.63 26.25
N LYS A 101 15.15 -2.21 25.79
CA LYS A 101 16.17 -1.60 26.66
C LYS A 101 15.68 -0.35 27.39
N LEU A 102 14.64 0.32 26.89
CA LEU A 102 14.01 1.46 27.57
C LEU A 102 13.30 1.07 28.88
N LEU A 103 13.00 -0.22 29.09
CA LEU A 103 12.39 -0.69 30.33
C LEU A 103 13.33 -0.56 31.54
N GLU A 104 14.64 -0.55 31.29
CA GLU A 104 15.69 -0.35 32.30
C GLU A 104 15.97 1.13 32.57
N SER A 105 15.39 2.03 31.76
CA SER A 105 15.62 3.47 31.86
C SER A 105 14.76 4.11 32.95
N ASN A 106 15.34 5.10 33.65
CA ASN A 106 14.60 5.97 34.57
C ASN A 106 13.77 7.05 33.87
N LEU A 107 13.84 7.12 32.52
CA LEU A 107 13.09 8.10 31.73
C LEU A 107 11.63 7.72 31.51
N MET A 108 11.28 6.44 31.72
CA MET A 108 9.94 5.91 31.46
C MET A 108 9.15 5.76 32.76
N PRO A 109 7.89 6.22 32.81
CA PRO A 109 6.99 5.94 33.92
C PRO A 109 6.79 4.44 34.20
N GLU A 110 6.51 4.07 35.44
CA GLU A 110 6.35 2.65 35.81
C GLU A 110 5.11 2.00 35.20
N ASP A 111 4.00 2.75 35.06
CA ASP A 111 2.78 2.28 34.40
C ASP A 111 3.00 1.99 32.91
N VAL A 112 3.82 2.81 32.23
CA VAL A 112 4.27 2.57 30.86
C VAL A 112 5.09 1.28 30.77
N LYS A 113 6.08 1.12 31.65
CA LYS A 113 6.95 -0.07 31.66
C LYS A 113 6.13 -1.34 31.91
N GLN A 114 5.20 -1.29 32.87
CA GLN A 114 4.33 -2.41 33.18
C GLN A 114 3.49 -2.79 31.95
N ARG A 115 2.82 -1.81 31.33
CA ARG A 115 1.99 -2.07 30.15
C ARG A 115 2.79 -2.63 28.97
N ALA A 116 4.00 -2.12 28.75
CA ALA A 116 4.88 -2.62 27.70
C ALA A 116 5.33 -4.07 27.98
N LYS A 117 5.69 -4.40 29.23
CA LYS A 117 6.04 -5.78 29.65
C LYS A 117 4.87 -6.75 29.41
N ASP A 118 3.65 -6.36 29.75
CA ASP A 118 2.45 -7.17 29.54
C ASP A 118 2.23 -7.49 28.05
N ILE A 119 2.38 -6.48 27.18
CA ILE A 119 2.27 -6.65 25.72
C ILE A 119 3.36 -7.58 25.20
N ILE A 120 4.63 -7.35 25.56
CA ILE A 120 5.76 -8.18 25.10
C ILE A 120 5.56 -9.64 25.52
N LYS A 121 5.15 -9.88 26.77
CA LYS A 121 4.89 -11.23 27.29
C LYS A 121 3.76 -11.94 26.54
N SER A 122 2.74 -11.21 26.08
CA SER A 122 1.62 -11.79 25.33
C SER A 122 1.94 -12.20 23.89
N CYS A 123 3.06 -11.73 23.34
CA CYS A 123 3.52 -12.04 21.99
C CYS A 123 4.52 -13.20 21.92
N ALA A 124 4.94 -13.74 23.07
CA ALA A 124 5.85 -14.88 23.20
C ALA A 124 5.06 -16.18 23.37
#